data_AF-A0AA96G933-F1
#
_entry.id   AF-A0AA96G933-F1
#
_cell.length_a   1.000
_cell.length_b   1.000
_cell.length_c   1.000
_cell.angle_alpha   90.00
_cell.angle_beta   90.00
_cell.angle_gamma   90.00
#
_symmetry.space_group_name_H-M   'P 1'
#
loop_
_entity.id
_entity.type
_entity.pdbx_description
1 polymer ?
#
loop_
_entity_poly.entity_id
_entity_poly.type
_entity_poly.pdbx_seq_one_letter_code
_entity_poly.pdbx_strand_id
1 'polypeptide(L)'
;MKLKLFFVLLSMTLICGSGPLYAAVTGQISLKDGTILKGKIFGMTNGVLRVRALASMHNPIPLRWKEVTGLTTEEPVTVVLDNGDIYEGRIQLVESGTIQVLKDQDSAPPIINLNSVKAIKSSKENTLAGEESEELDEITLKNDMHLIGTIVSMEEKTLTIETTYAGNISVQWDEVDQLQSRTPLSIQVFEEEKDSDGDDFLKTSRTTVTALGGSEGISPARVKTINIPELRYKGNFDLGGNRTKGNTDTTAVNASTDNTIWTERHRGLLNGKYAFASADGENTAKNARGTLGYDYFFNKRLFANSYEFLEYDKFQGLDLRSTTSLGLGYQFFDTPSHSLSGSIGPAFVYEKFQETGTTKTVTAAWGVDWEYDLISDRIRVYHRQKGFRDLGVGGSTALRWTSEQGARIKVYGKLYLKVAFEYRYNSDPEPGKKKSDETFIWALGYEFSS
;
A
#
# COMPACT_ATOMS: atom_id res chain seq x y z
N MET A 1 -27.12 33.51 -11.63
CA MET A 1 -25.86 33.91 -12.29
C MET A 1 -25.23 32.63 -12.84
N LYS A 2 -25.14 32.47 -14.17
CA LYS A 2 -24.81 31.19 -14.83
C LYS A 2 -23.29 30.91 -14.75
N LEU A 3 -22.92 29.80 -14.11
CA LEU A 3 -21.54 29.31 -13.98
C LEU A 3 -21.13 28.61 -15.28
N LYS A 4 -20.17 29.17 -16.02
CA LYS A 4 -19.55 28.50 -17.18
C LYS A 4 -18.33 27.71 -16.70
N LEU A 5 -18.44 26.38 -16.76
CA LEU A 5 -17.34 25.43 -16.52
C LEU A 5 -16.34 25.54 -17.69
N PHE A 6 -15.10 25.95 -17.42
CA PHE A 6 -14.00 25.86 -18.38
C PHE A 6 -13.33 24.49 -18.23
N PHE A 7 -13.47 23.64 -19.25
CA PHE A 7 -12.66 22.44 -19.43
C PHE A 7 -11.32 22.85 -20.08
N VAL A 8 -10.20 22.60 -19.39
CA VAL A 8 -8.86 22.66 -20.00
C VAL A 8 -8.45 21.23 -20.33
N LEU A 9 -8.36 20.94 -21.63
CA LEU A 9 -7.91 19.66 -22.17
C LEU A 9 -6.37 19.65 -22.18
N LEU A 10 -5.73 18.76 -21.41
CA LEU A 10 -4.29 18.52 -21.49
C LEU A 10 -4.04 17.36 -22.46
N SER A 11 -3.62 17.65 -23.70
CA SER A 11 -3.21 16.64 -24.67
C SER A 11 -1.78 16.18 -24.37
N MET A 12 -1.63 14.95 -23.88
CA MET A 12 -0.33 14.30 -23.71
C MET A 12 -0.08 13.40 -24.92
N THR A 13 0.74 13.88 -25.86
CA THR A 13 1.11 13.14 -27.07
C THR A 13 2.18 12.10 -26.72
N LEU A 14 1.78 10.82 -26.70
CA LEU A 14 2.68 9.69 -26.56
C LEU A 14 3.34 9.43 -27.93
N ILE A 15 4.64 9.72 -28.06
CA ILE A 15 5.41 9.36 -29.25
C ILE A 15 5.67 7.84 -29.18
N CYS A 16 4.87 7.08 -29.93
CA CYS A 16 5.09 5.66 -30.15
C CYS A 16 6.18 5.50 -31.22
N GLY A 17 7.40 5.20 -30.78
CA GLY A 17 8.49 4.81 -31.67
C GLY A 17 8.25 3.41 -32.21
N SER A 18 7.80 3.29 -33.45
CA SER A 18 7.67 2.03 -34.18
C SER A 18 9.02 1.66 -34.80
N GLY A 19 9.74 0.74 -34.17
CA GLY A 19 10.81 -0.05 -34.81
C GLY A 19 10.35 -1.51 -34.94
N PRO A 20 10.62 -2.20 -36.06
CA PRO A 20 10.25 -3.60 -36.20
C PRO A 20 11.11 -4.46 -35.25
N LEU A 21 10.50 -5.01 -34.21
CA LEU A 21 11.15 -6.03 -33.37
C LEU A 21 11.27 -7.32 -34.19
N TYR A 22 12.51 -7.78 -34.40
CA TYR A 22 12.80 -9.13 -34.86
C TYR A 22 12.06 -10.15 -33.97
N ALA A 23 11.16 -10.95 -34.56
CA ALA A 23 10.55 -12.08 -33.86
C ALA A 23 11.61 -13.17 -33.66
N ALA A 24 12.20 -13.23 -32.47
CA ALA A 24 13.04 -14.36 -32.07
C ALA A 24 12.16 -15.62 -31.98
N VAL A 25 12.55 -16.67 -32.69
CA VAL A 25 11.89 -17.98 -32.66
C VAL A 25 12.05 -18.58 -31.25
N THR A 26 10.94 -18.94 -30.60
CA THR A 26 10.90 -19.48 -29.22
C THR A 26 10.33 -20.88 -29.19
N GLY A 27 10.73 -21.67 -28.19
CA GLY A 27 10.22 -23.04 -27.94
C GLY A 27 8.69 -23.10 -27.82
N GLN A 28 8.14 -24.29 -28.07
CA GLN A 28 6.70 -24.53 -28.19
C GLN A 28 6.26 -25.67 -27.27
N ILE A 29 5.13 -25.48 -26.57
CA ILE A 29 4.46 -26.48 -25.75
C ILE A 29 3.04 -26.69 -26.27
N SER A 30 2.66 -27.94 -26.47
CA SER A 30 1.30 -28.34 -26.86
C SER A 30 0.61 -29.02 -25.68
N LEU A 31 -0.66 -28.66 -25.43
CA LEU A 31 -1.48 -29.18 -24.35
C LEU A 31 -2.62 -30.07 -24.88
N LYS A 32 -3.22 -30.90 -24.00
CA LYS A 32 -4.32 -31.82 -24.32
C LYS A 32 -5.59 -31.13 -24.82
N ASP A 33 -5.84 -29.90 -24.39
CA ASP A 33 -6.99 -29.08 -24.78
C ASP A 33 -6.82 -28.43 -26.18
N GLY A 34 -5.68 -28.67 -26.84
CA GLY A 34 -5.32 -28.06 -28.12
C GLY A 34 -4.60 -26.71 -28.00
N THR A 35 -4.39 -26.20 -26.78
CA THR A 35 -3.66 -24.95 -26.55
C THR A 35 -2.19 -25.10 -26.92
N ILE A 36 -1.64 -24.09 -27.61
CA ILE A 36 -0.22 -24.01 -27.97
C ILE A 36 0.39 -22.79 -27.28
N LEU A 37 1.39 -23.02 -26.44
CA LEU A 37 2.14 -21.98 -25.74
C LEU A 37 3.52 -21.82 -26.38
N LYS A 38 3.91 -20.55 -26.61
CA LYS A 38 5.24 -20.19 -27.10
C LYS A 38 6.01 -19.47 -26.01
N GLY A 39 7.20 -19.96 -25.68
CA GLY A 39 7.97 -19.42 -24.56
C GLY A 39 9.26 -20.16 -24.26
N LYS A 40 9.99 -19.65 -23.27
CA LYS A 40 11.21 -20.28 -22.76
C LYS A 40 10.86 -21.26 -21.65
N ILE A 41 11.40 -22.47 -21.73
CA ILE A 41 11.28 -23.48 -20.66
C ILE A 41 12.38 -23.24 -19.64
N PHE A 42 11.99 -23.19 -18.37
CA PHE A 42 12.94 -23.11 -17.24
C PHE A 42 13.28 -24.50 -16.71
N GLY A 43 12.24 -25.31 -16.50
CA GLY A 43 12.42 -26.69 -16.07
C GLY A 43 11.12 -27.32 -15.62
N MET A 44 11.22 -28.59 -15.25
CA MET A 44 10.13 -29.39 -14.70
C MET A 44 10.61 -30.14 -13.45
N THR A 45 9.86 -29.97 -12.36
CA THR A 45 10.06 -30.63 -11.07
C THR A 45 8.70 -30.96 -10.46
N ASN A 46 8.57 -32.12 -9.79
CA ASN A 46 7.33 -32.55 -9.13
C ASN A 46 6.08 -32.50 -10.04
N GLY A 47 6.26 -32.83 -11.33
CA GLY A 47 5.16 -32.85 -12.31
C GLY A 47 4.63 -31.47 -12.72
N VAL A 48 5.37 -30.39 -12.45
CA VAL A 48 5.04 -29.02 -12.90
C VAL A 48 6.13 -28.50 -13.81
N LEU A 49 5.77 -28.20 -15.06
CA LEU A 49 6.62 -27.57 -16.06
C LEU A 49 6.47 -26.04 -15.96
N ARG A 50 7.58 -25.31 -15.83
CA ARG A 50 7.59 -23.84 -15.78
C ARG A 50 7.98 -23.25 -17.12
N VAL A 51 7.10 -22.41 -17.67
CA VAL A 51 7.28 -21.77 -18.99
C VAL A 51 7.12 -20.27 -18.89
N ARG A 52 8.09 -19.49 -19.37
CA ARG A 52 7.91 -18.04 -19.54
C ARG A 52 7.37 -17.76 -20.94
N ALA A 53 6.07 -17.45 -21.02
CA ALA A 53 5.43 -17.04 -22.27
C ALA A 53 5.88 -15.63 -22.67
N LEU A 54 6.07 -15.41 -23.97
CA LEU A 54 6.49 -14.10 -24.54
C LEU A 54 5.53 -12.94 -24.17
N ALA A 55 4.25 -13.24 -23.90
CA ALA A 55 3.24 -12.26 -23.51
C ALA A 55 3.20 -11.98 -21.99
N SER A 56 3.96 -12.72 -21.17
CA SER A 56 4.03 -12.54 -19.72
C SER A 56 5.40 -11.97 -19.33
N MET A 57 5.44 -10.68 -18.97
CA MET A 57 6.70 -10.00 -18.66
C MET A 57 7.24 -10.24 -17.25
N HIS A 58 6.51 -10.91 -16.33
CA HIS A 58 6.94 -10.94 -14.93
C HIS A 58 7.09 -12.33 -14.29
N ASN A 59 6.25 -13.36 -14.57
CA ASN A 59 6.39 -14.70 -13.93
C ASN A 59 6.28 -15.90 -14.90
N PRO A 60 7.00 -17.02 -14.66
CA PRO A 60 6.80 -18.29 -15.37
C PRO A 60 5.41 -18.89 -15.09
N ILE A 61 4.73 -19.37 -16.13
CA ILE A 61 3.44 -20.06 -16.06
C ILE A 61 3.69 -21.52 -15.64
N PRO A 62 3.08 -21.99 -14.53
CA PRO A 62 3.12 -23.40 -14.17
C PRO A 62 2.13 -24.20 -15.02
N LEU A 63 2.60 -25.30 -15.62
CA LEU A 63 1.80 -26.24 -16.40
C LEU A 63 1.90 -27.62 -15.76
N ARG A 64 0.77 -28.29 -15.52
CA ARG A 64 0.78 -29.68 -15.05
C ARG A 64 1.36 -30.56 -16.16
N TRP A 65 2.40 -31.32 -15.87
CA TRP A 65 3.09 -32.15 -16.85
C TRP A 65 2.16 -33.14 -17.55
N LYS A 66 1.19 -33.69 -16.80
CA LYS A 66 0.17 -34.60 -17.34
C LYS A 66 -0.70 -33.99 -18.44
N GLU A 67 -0.75 -32.67 -18.57
CA GLU A 67 -1.50 -31.96 -19.61
C GLU A 67 -0.65 -31.68 -20.86
N VAL A 68 0.67 -31.90 -20.81
CA VAL A 68 1.59 -31.65 -21.92
C VAL A 68 1.56 -32.83 -22.88
N THR A 69 1.25 -32.56 -24.15
CA THR A 69 1.22 -33.53 -25.25
C THR A 69 2.39 -33.36 -26.21
N GLY A 70 3.04 -32.20 -26.22
CA GLY A 70 4.20 -31.98 -27.05
C GLY A 70 5.12 -30.89 -26.53
N LEU A 71 6.41 -31.04 -26.80
CA LEU A 71 7.45 -30.13 -26.36
C LEU A 71 8.49 -29.94 -27.47
N THR A 72 8.91 -28.71 -27.70
CA THR A 72 10.02 -28.38 -28.61
C THR A 72 10.87 -27.28 -28.00
N THR A 73 12.19 -27.49 -27.96
CA THR A 73 13.15 -26.54 -27.41
C THR A 73 14.19 -26.13 -28.44
N GLU A 74 14.47 -24.82 -28.46
CA GLU A 74 15.54 -24.25 -29.27
C GLU A 74 16.89 -24.31 -28.54
N GLU A 75 16.89 -24.21 -27.21
CA GLU A 75 18.08 -24.41 -26.37
C GLU A 75 18.17 -25.87 -25.92
N PRO A 76 19.39 -26.43 -25.76
CA PRO A 76 19.55 -27.76 -25.20
C PRO A 76 19.05 -27.79 -23.75
N VAL A 77 18.42 -28.89 -23.37
CA VAL A 77 17.92 -29.15 -22.02
C VAL A 77 18.35 -30.55 -21.60
N THR A 78 18.43 -30.77 -20.29
CA THR A 78 18.64 -32.08 -19.69
C THR A 78 17.28 -32.70 -19.37
N VAL A 79 17.02 -33.88 -19.92
CA VAL A 79 15.83 -34.71 -19.68
C VAL A 79 16.23 -35.88 -18.79
N VAL A 80 15.57 -36.03 -17.66
CA VAL A 80 15.77 -37.14 -16.72
C VAL A 80 14.54 -38.04 -16.76
N LEU A 81 14.74 -39.32 -16.99
CA LEU A 81 13.67 -40.31 -17.05
C LEU A 81 13.43 -40.98 -15.68
N ASP A 82 12.27 -41.61 -15.52
CA ASP A 82 11.88 -42.32 -14.30
C ASP A 82 12.79 -43.52 -13.98
N ASN A 83 13.36 -44.14 -15.01
CA ASN A 83 14.33 -45.23 -14.88
C ASN A 83 15.75 -44.75 -14.51
N GLY A 84 15.97 -43.43 -14.42
CA GLY A 84 17.25 -42.80 -14.10
C GLY A 84 18.11 -42.41 -15.30
N ASP A 85 17.69 -42.71 -16.53
CA ASP A 85 18.44 -42.30 -17.73
C ASP A 85 18.41 -40.78 -17.91
N ILE A 86 19.53 -40.22 -18.41
CA ILE A 86 19.71 -38.79 -18.60
C ILE A 86 20.11 -38.51 -20.05
N TYR A 87 19.35 -37.65 -20.71
CA TYR A 87 19.62 -37.17 -22.06
C TYR A 87 19.81 -35.66 -22.05
N GLU A 88 20.74 -35.16 -22.85
CA GLU A 88 20.99 -33.73 -22.99
C GLU A 88 20.95 -33.35 -24.45
N GLY A 89 20.16 -32.34 -24.82
CA GLY A 89 20.03 -31.91 -26.20
C GLY A 89 18.78 -31.08 -26.44
N ARG A 90 18.55 -30.69 -27.69
CA ARG A 90 17.33 -29.97 -28.09
C ARG A 90 16.17 -30.95 -28.21
N ILE A 91 15.02 -30.62 -27.66
CA ILE A 91 13.83 -31.46 -27.76
C ILE A 91 13.08 -31.10 -29.04
N GLN A 92 12.67 -32.10 -29.80
CA GLN A 92 11.73 -31.95 -30.90
C GLN A 92 10.54 -32.89 -30.72
N LEU A 93 9.34 -32.40 -31.03
CA LEU A 93 8.15 -33.23 -31.06
C LEU A 93 8.21 -34.20 -32.25
N VAL A 94 8.02 -35.49 -32.01
CA VAL A 94 7.87 -36.50 -33.07
C VAL A 94 6.38 -36.70 -33.37
N GLU A 95 5.61 -37.01 -32.33
CA GLU A 95 4.16 -37.16 -32.36
C GLU A 95 3.59 -36.88 -30.96
N SER A 96 2.27 -36.70 -30.84
CA SER A 96 1.65 -36.39 -29.53
C SER A 96 2.00 -37.44 -28.48
N GLY A 97 2.66 -37.02 -27.41
CA GLY A 97 3.12 -37.90 -26.32
C GLY A 97 4.57 -38.38 -26.44
N THR A 98 5.24 -38.13 -27.57
CA THR A 98 6.58 -38.67 -27.86
C THR A 98 7.50 -37.58 -28.42
N ILE A 99 8.67 -37.43 -27.82
CA ILE A 99 9.70 -36.45 -28.19
C ILE A 99 11.02 -37.13 -28.56
N GLN A 100 11.86 -36.44 -29.32
CA GLN A 100 13.25 -36.85 -29.56
C GLN A 100 14.21 -35.80 -29.00
N VAL A 101 15.33 -36.25 -28.44
CA VAL A 101 16.39 -35.36 -27.93
C VAL A 101 17.55 -35.35 -28.92
N LEU A 102 17.76 -34.22 -29.60
CA LEU A 102 18.77 -34.03 -30.63
C LEU A 102 20.09 -33.54 -30.01
N LYS A 103 21.17 -34.28 -30.22
CA LYS A 103 22.56 -33.80 -30.08
C LYS A 103 23.15 -33.52 -31.45
N ASP A 104 24.04 -32.53 -31.54
CA ASP A 104 24.60 -32.04 -32.81
C ASP A 104 25.45 -33.09 -33.59
N GLN A 105 25.70 -34.27 -33.02
CA GLN A 105 26.45 -35.37 -33.65
C GLN A 105 25.74 -36.74 -33.63
N ASP A 106 24.47 -36.82 -33.21
CA ASP A 106 23.77 -38.11 -33.15
C ASP A 106 23.18 -38.50 -34.50
N SER A 107 23.64 -39.63 -35.06
CA SER A 107 23.07 -40.24 -36.26
C SER A 107 21.73 -40.95 -36.02
N ALA A 108 21.36 -41.18 -34.75
CA ALA A 108 20.08 -41.77 -34.33
C ALA A 108 19.66 -41.19 -32.96
N PRO A 109 18.86 -40.10 -32.91
CA PRO A 109 18.48 -39.46 -31.66
C PRO A 109 17.52 -40.34 -30.83
N PRO A 110 17.65 -40.37 -29.49
CA PRO A 110 16.77 -41.13 -28.61
C PRO A 110 15.33 -40.60 -28.65
N ILE A 111 14.39 -41.53 -28.84
CA ILE A 111 12.95 -41.27 -28.81
C ILE A 111 12.43 -41.59 -27.40
N ILE A 112 11.73 -40.63 -26.78
CA ILE A 112 11.32 -40.64 -25.39
C ILE A 112 9.81 -40.38 -25.28
N ASN A 113 9.12 -41.21 -24.49
CA ASN A 113 7.72 -40.97 -24.15
C ASN A 113 7.61 -39.95 -23.02
N LEU A 114 6.76 -38.93 -23.16
CA LEU A 114 6.59 -37.86 -22.15
C LEU A 114 6.18 -38.38 -20.77
N ASN A 115 5.45 -39.51 -20.69
CA ASN A 115 5.04 -40.10 -19.41
C ASN A 115 6.22 -40.71 -18.64
N SER A 116 7.35 -41.00 -19.29
CA SER A 116 8.56 -41.52 -18.65
C SER A 116 9.50 -40.42 -18.16
N VAL A 117 9.16 -39.14 -18.38
CA VAL A 117 9.99 -38.00 -18.02
C VAL A 117 9.71 -37.58 -16.58
N LYS A 118 10.76 -37.66 -15.75
CA LYS A 118 10.75 -37.30 -14.34
C LYS A 118 11.11 -35.84 -14.08
N ALA A 119 12.05 -35.31 -14.83
CA ALA A 119 12.51 -33.92 -14.72
C ALA A 119 13.04 -33.38 -16.06
N ILE A 120 12.92 -32.07 -16.24
CA ILE A 120 13.56 -31.33 -17.35
C ILE A 120 14.31 -30.15 -16.73
N LYS A 121 15.56 -29.93 -17.14
CA LYS A 121 16.40 -28.82 -16.66
C LYS A 121 16.99 -28.06 -17.83
N SER A 122 16.99 -26.73 -17.77
CA SER A 122 17.69 -25.90 -18.76
C SER A 122 19.20 -26.07 -18.63
N SER A 123 19.92 -26.35 -19.74
CA SER A 123 21.36 -26.63 -19.69
C SER A 123 22.21 -25.40 -19.33
N LYS A 124 21.72 -24.19 -19.58
CA LYS A 124 22.38 -22.92 -19.19
C LYS A 124 22.24 -22.59 -17.70
N GLU A 125 21.42 -23.33 -16.95
CA GLU A 125 21.22 -23.16 -15.50
C GLU A 125 21.82 -24.32 -14.69
N ASN A 126 22.79 -25.06 -15.26
CA ASN A 126 23.50 -26.15 -14.58
C ASN A 126 24.49 -25.67 -13.49
N THR A 127 24.34 -24.43 -13.01
CA THR A 127 25.06 -23.87 -11.85
C THR A 127 24.12 -23.55 -10.68
N LEU A 128 22.85 -23.98 -10.73
CA LEU A 128 21.84 -23.68 -9.70
C LEU A 128 21.10 -24.93 -9.18
N ALA A 129 21.62 -26.13 -9.42
CA ALA A 129 21.06 -27.37 -8.87
C ALA A 129 21.70 -27.80 -7.53
N GLY A 130 22.57 -26.95 -6.95
CA GLY A 130 23.23 -27.21 -5.66
C GLY A 130 23.08 -26.10 -4.61
N GLU A 131 22.69 -24.88 -4.97
CA GLU A 131 22.74 -23.73 -4.03
C GLU A 131 21.55 -22.74 -4.12
N GLU A 132 20.45 -23.04 -4.82
CA GLU A 132 19.21 -22.20 -4.79
C GLU A 132 17.99 -22.95 -4.23
N SER A 133 18.18 -23.64 -3.10
CA SER A 133 17.08 -24.01 -2.18
C SER A 133 17.04 -23.02 -1.01
N GLU A 134 17.19 -21.73 -1.30
CA GLU A 134 17.26 -20.70 -0.27
C GLU A 134 15.85 -20.20 0.13
N GLU A 135 15.54 -20.38 1.42
CA GLU A 135 14.72 -19.48 2.24
C GLU A 135 13.22 -19.29 1.94
N LEU A 136 12.46 -20.37 1.72
CA LEU A 136 10.99 -20.27 1.74
C LEU A 136 10.39 -20.92 3.00
N ASP A 137 9.40 -20.25 3.56
CA ASP A 137 8.62 -20.70 4.71
C ASP A 137 7.53 -21.67 4.25
N GLU A 138 7.17 -22.60 5.12
CA GLU A 138 6.16 -23.64 4.87
C GLU A 138 4.97 -23.43 5.80
N ILE A 139 3.76 -23.42 5.23
CA ILE A 139 2.51 -23.28 5.97
C ILE A 139 1.62 -24.49 5.65
N THR A 140 1.20 -25.21 6.68
CA THR A 140 0.24 -26.31 6.59
C THR A 140 -1.12 -25.83 7.07
N LEU A 141 -2.13 -26.00 6.23
CA LEU A 141 -3.51 -25.69 6.56
C LEU A 141 -4.20 -26.90 7.19
N LYS A 142 -5.30 -26.68 7.91
CA LYS A 142 -6.10 -27.73 8.56
C LYS A 142 -6.70 -28.77 7.62
N ASN A 143 -6.73 -28.48 6.32
CA ASN A 143 -7.19 -29.39 5.27
C ASN A 143 -6.03 -30.12 4.55
N ASP A 144 -4.87 -30.19 5.18
CA ASP A 144 -3.63 -30.81 4.67
C ASP A 144 -3.06 -30.13 3.39
N MET A 145 -3.51 -28.92 3.06
CA MET A 145 -2.89 -28.12 2.00
C MET A 145 -1.61 -27.45 2.50
N HIS A 146 -0.56 -27.51 1.68
CA HIS A 146 0.71 -26.85 1.93
C HIS A 146 0.87 -25.60 1.05
N LEU A 147 1.27 -24.49 1.67
CA LEU A 147 1.65 -23.26 1.01
C LEU A 147 3.13 -22.99 1.27
N ILE A 148 3.82 -22.52 0.23
CA ILE A 148 5.25 -22.20 0.28
C ILE A 148 5.42 -20.75 -0.19
N GLY A 149 6.12 -19.95 0.60
CA GLY A 149 6.38 -18.54 0.34
C GLY A 149 7.08 -17.87 1.52
N THR A 150 7.23 -16.55 1.49
CA THR A 150 7.78 -15.78 2.60
C THR A 150 6.64 -15.21 3.43
N ILE A 151 6.67 -15.42 4.75
CA ILE A 151 5.65 -14.89 5.66
C ILE A 151 5.87 -13.39 5.83
N VAL A 152 4.96 -12.59 5.27
CA VAL A 152 5.03 -11.14 5.33
C VAL A 152 4.55 -10.67 6.70
N SER A 153 3.31 -11.00 7.04
CA SER A 153 2.69 -10.57 8.31
C SER A 153 1.41 -11.35 8.61
N MET A 154 0.96 -11.29 9.86
CA MET A 154 -0.38 -11.70 10.27
C MET A 154 -0.96 -10.63 11.18
N GLU A 155 -2.13 -10.10 10.82
CA GLU A 155 -2.90 -9.14 11.62
C GLU A 155 -4.38 -9.39 11.36
N GLU A 156 -5.24 -9.17 12.36
CA GLU A 156 -6.70 -9.34 12.25
C GLU A 156 -7.15 -10.69 11.66
N LYS A 157 -6.47 -11.77 12.05
CA LYS A 157 -6.72 -13.13 11.54
C LYS A 157 -6.50 -13.30 10.03
N THR A 158 -5.73 -12.44 9.40
CA THR A 158 -5.32 -12.60 7.99
C THR A 158 -3.81 -12.73 7.92
N LEU A 159 -3.33 -13.90 7.52
CA LEU A 159 -1.93 -14.17 7.22
C LEU A 159 -1.65 -13.78 5.77
N THR A 160 -0.64 -12.95 5.55
CA THR A 160 -0.15 -12.56 4.22
C THR A 160 1.16 -13.26 3.94
N ILE A 161 1.19 -13.98 2.82
CA ILE A 161 2.35 -14.74 2.35
C ILE A 161 2.73 -14.20 0.98
N GLU A 162 3.97 -13.76 0.80
CA GLU A 162 4.50 -13.42 -0.50
C GLU A 162 4.96 -14.70 -1.19
N THR A 163 4.39 -14.98 -2.35
CA THR A 163 4.73 -16.15 -3.15
C THR A 163 5.37 -15.73 -4.46
N THR A 164 6.36 -16.50 -4.90
CA THR A 164 7.04 -16.28 -6.18
C THR A 164 6.13 -16.51 -7.39
N TYR A 165 4.96 -17.15 -7.20
CA TYR A 165 4.06 -17.55 -8.29
C TYR A 165 2.79 -16.69 -8.40
N ALA A 166 2.20 -16.25 -7.28
CA ALA A 166 0.95 -15.49 -7.27
C ALA A 166 1.08 -14.11 -6.60
N GLY A 167 2.28 -13.71 -6.20
CA GLY A 167 2.48 -12.54 -5.35
C GLY A 167 1.89 -12.79 -3.96
N ASN A 168 1.28 -11.76 -3.37
CA ASN A 168 0.71 -11.85 -2.03
C ASN A 168 -0.58 -12.69 -2.02
N ILE A 169 -0.56 -13.77 -1.24
CA ILE A 169 -1.73 -14.59 -0.93
C ILE A 169 -2.16 -14.28 0.50
N SER A 170 -3.46 -14.09 0.70
CA SER A 170 -4.06 -13.93 2.02
C SER A 170 -4.78 -15.21 2.44
N VAL A 171 -4.48 -15.67 3.66
CA VAL A 171 -5.06 -16.87 4.26
C VAL A 171 -5.73 -16.50 5.58
N GLN A 172 -6.90 -17.06 5.84
CA GLN A 172 -7.55 -16.91 7.14
C GLN A 172 -6.73 -17.64 8.21
N TRP A 173 -6.33 -16.94 9.26
CA TRP A 173 -5.45 -17.45 10.31
C TRP A 173 -6.06 -18.66 11.03
N ASP A 174 -7.38 -18.68 11.17
CA ASP A 174 -8.10 -19.80 11.79
C ASP A 174 -7.98 -21.11 10.98
N GLU A 175 -7.55 -21.06 9.71
CA GLU A 175 -7.32 -22.24 8.85
C GLU A 175 -5.88 -22.76 8.91
N VAL A 176 -4.96 -22.03 9.56
CA VAL A 176 -3.56 -22.42 9.69
C VAL A 176 -3.42 -23.45 10.81
N ASP A 177 -2.82 -24.60 10.49
CA ASP A 177 -2.51 -25.66 11.46
C ASP A 177 -1.07 -25.55 11.97
N GLN A 178 -0.12 -25.46 11.03
CA GLN A 178 1.31 -25.36 11.34
C GLN A 178 1.97 -24.35 10.42
N LEU A 179 3.03 -23.75 10.93
CA LEU A 179 3.83 -22.79 10.19
C LEU A 179 5.28 -22.95 10.60
N GLN A 180 6.16 -23.10 9.62
CA GLN A 180 7.59 -23.20 9.80
C GLN A 180 8.29 -22.16 8.95
N SER A 181 8.99 -21.25 9.63
CA SER A 181 9.74 -20.15 9.03
C SER A 181 11.23 -20.41 9.10
N ARG A 182 11.94 -20.09 8.03
CA ARG A 182 13.41 -20.17 7.99
C ARG A 182 14.05 -18.93 8.61
N THR A 183 13.32 -17.82 8.69
CA THR A 183 13.74 -16.60 9.39
C THR A 183 12.99 -16.43 10.72
N PRO A 184 13.60 -15.77 11.72
CA PRO A 184 12.91 -15.53 12.99
C PRO A 184 11.72 -14.58 12.80
N LEU A 185 10.51 -15.03 13.15
CA LEU A 185 9.29 -14.25 13.10
C LEU A 185 9.04 -13.55 14.43
N SER A 186 8.77 -12.25 14.39
CA SER A 186 8.36 -11.51 15.59
C SER A 186 6.86 -11.67 15.80
N ILE A 187 6.47 -12.31 16.89
CA ILE A 187 5.06 -12.60 17.17
C ILE A 187 4.60 -11.92 18.46
N GLN A 188 3.33 -11.51 18.50
CA GLN A 188 2.64 -11.24 19.76
C GLN A 188 1.74 -12.41 20.11
N VAL A 189 1.82 -12.88 21.36
CA VAL A 189 1.07 -14.04 21.85
C VAL A 189 0.17 -13.60 22.99
N PHE A 190 -1.05 -14.11 23.04
CA PHE A 190 -1.91 -14.00 24.22
C PHE A 190 -1.32 -14.85 25.35
N GLU A 191 -1.08 -14.20 26.49
CA GLU A 191 -0.73 -14.85 27.74
C GLU A 191 -2.02 -15.38 28.38
N GLU A 192 -1.97 -16.61 28.87
CA GLU A 192 -2.99 -17.14 29.76
C GLU A 192 -2.59 -16.72 31.18
N GLU A 193 -2.99 -15.53 31.62
CA GLU A 193 -2.88 -15.10 33.02
C GLU A 193 -4.29 -14.87 33.57
N LYS A 194 -4.62 -15.60 34.65
CA LYS A 194 -5.79 -15.31 35.47
C LYS A 194 -5.38 -14.33 36.55
N ASP A 195 -6.14 -13.27 36.76
CA ASP A 195 -5.99 -12.43 37.96
C ASP A 195 -6.21 -13.29 39.23
N SER A 196 -5.65 -12.86 40.35
CA SER A 196 -6.02 -13.19 41.73
C SER A 196 -7.54 -13.30 41.96
N ASP A 197 -8.35 -12.51 41.25
CA ASP A 197 -9.82 -12.53 41.28
C ASP A 197 -10.48 -13.47 40.25
N GLY A 198 -9.69 -14.18 39.44
CA GLY A 198 -10.19 -15.15 38.45
C GLY A 198 -10.69 -14.55 37.14
N ASP A 199 -10.53 -13.24 36.95
CA ASP A 199 -10.86 -12.55 35.69
C ASP A 199 -9.76 -12.76 34.64
N ASP A 200 -10.19 -13.08 33.41
CA ASP A 200 -9.32 -13.19 32.24
C ASP A 200 -8.87 -11.79 31.80
N PHE A 201 -7.61 -11.45 32.04
CA PHE A 201 -6.98 -10.31 31.37
C PHE A 201 -6.07 -10.82 30.26
N LEU A 202 -6.40 -10.50 29.01
CA LEU A 202 -5.58 -10.85 27.84
C LEU A 202 -4.35 -9.95 27.78
N LYS A 203 -3.34 -10.28 28.58
CA LYS A 203 -2.00 -9.72 28.45
C LYS A 203 -1.32 -10.33 27.22
N THR A 204 -0.44 -9.58 26.59
CA THR A 204 0.29 -10.05 25.41
C THR A 204 1.77 -9.82 25.60
N SER A 205 2.58 -10.82 25.27
CA SER A 205 4.03 -10.70 25.18
C SER A 205 4.52 -10.85 23.74
N ARG A 206 5.65 -10.21 23.45
CA ARG A 206 6.35 -10.36 22.17
C ARG A 206 7.45 -11.39 22.34
N THR A 207 7.51 -12.34 21.42
CA THR A 207 8.60 -13.33 21.33
C THR A 207 8.99 -13.52 19.88
N THR A 208 10.10 -14.23 19.66
CA THR A 208 10.57 -14.57 18.32
C THR A 208 10.53 -16.07 18.16
N VAL A 209 9.94 -16.55 17.07
CA VAL A 209 9.81 -17.99 16.78
C VAL A 209 10.18 -18.30 15.34
N THR A 210 10.57 -19.53 15.08
CA THR A 210 10.72 -20.09 13.72
C THR A 210 9.67 -21.14 13.41
N ALA A 211 8.81 -21.49 14.37
CA ALA A 211 7.73 -22.46 14.16
C ALA A 211 6.51 -22.16 15.05
N LEU A 212 5.33 -22.49 14.56
CA LEU A 212 4.04 -22.44 15.24
C LEU A 212 3.27 -23.74 14.96
N GLY A 213 2.45 -24.17 15.92
CA GLY A 213 1.72 -25.44 15.86
C GLY A 213 2.59 -26.68 16.15
N GLY A 214 2.04 -27.87 15.92
CA GLY A 214 2.67 -29.14 16.27
C GLY A 214 2.59 -29.46 17.78
N SER A 215 3.23 -30.55 18.21
CA SER A 215 3.14 -31.04 19.59
C SER A 215 3.90 -30.21 20.63
N GLU A 216 4.89 -29.41 20.20
CA GLU A 216 5.74 -28.60 21.09
C GLU A 216 5.75 -27.09 20.75
N GLY A 217 5.09 -26.68 19.67
CA GLY A 217 5.06 -25.27 19.26
C GLY A 217 3.95 -24.46 19.93
N ILE A 218 4.09 -23.13 19.88
CA ILE A 218 3.02 -22.22 20.30
C ILE A 218 1.82 -22.46 19.39
N SER A 219 0.67 -22.76 20.00
CA SER A 219 -0.58 -22.93 19.25
C SER A 219 -0.89 -21.68 18.42
N PRO A 220 -1.19 -21.80 17.12
CA PRO A 220 -1.60 -20.67 16.27
C PRO A 220 -2.76 -19.87 16.86
N ALA A 221 -3.66 -20.53 17.60
CA ALA A 221 -4.80 -19.89 18.26
C ALA A 221 -4.39 -18.83 19.32
N ARG A 222 -3.18 -18.93 19.87
CA ARG A 222 -2.64 -17.97 20.84
C ARG A 222 -1.92 -16.80 20.18
N VAL A 223 -1.63 -16.87 18.88
CA VAL A 223 -0.89 -15.82 18.17
C VAL A 223 -1.85 -14.70 17.78
N LYS A 224 -1.50 -13.48 18.20
CA LYS A 224 -2.26 -12.26 17.91
C LYS A 224 -1.77 -11.58 16.63
N THR A 225 -0.46 -11.45 16.47
CA THR A 225 0.17 -10.85 15.28
C THR A 225 1.49 -11.53 14.93
N ILE A 226 1.88 -11.44 13.66
CA ILE A 226 3.19 -11.86 13.14
C ILE A 226 3.78 -10.70 12.33
N ASN A 227 5.05 -10.37 12.59
CA ASN A 227 5.86 -9.34 11.91
C ASN A 227 5.20 -7.96 11.87
N ILE A 228 4.32 -7.64 12.83
CA ILE A 228 3.76 -6.30 12.99
C ILE A 228 4.68 -5.51 13.94
N PRO A 229 5.27 -4.39 13.49
CA PRO A 229 6.07 -3.54 14.37
C PRO A 229 5.18 -2.91 15.44
N GLU A 230 5.71 -2.72 16.65
CA GLU A 230 4.95 -2.08 17.76
C GLU A 230 4.53 -0.66 17.42
N LEU A 231 5.38 0.03 16.66
CA LEU A 231 5.24 1.40 16.26
C LEU A 231 5.18 1.45 14.73
N ARG A 232 4.04 1.83 14.20
CA ARG A 232 3.80 2.03 12.76
C ARG A 232 3.82 3.51 12.45
N TYR A 233 4.30 3.88 11.29
CA TYR A 233 4.23 5.24 10.80
C TYR A 233 3.81 5.29 9.33
N LYS A 234 3.10 6.36 8.98
CA LYS A 234 2.85 6.78 7.60
C LYS A 234 2.99 8.28 7.54
N GLY A 235 3.58 8.78 6.46
CA GLY A 235 3.83 10.18 6.28
C GLY A 235 3.85 10.56 4.82
N ASN A 236 3.69 11.85 4.57
CA ASN A 236 3.94 12.41 3.26
C ASN A 236 4.56 13.80 3.34
N PHE A 237 5.14 14.21 2.22
CA PHE A 237 5.53 15.59 1.96
C PHE A 237 5.06 15.98 0.57
N ASP A 238 4.29 17.06 0.48
CA ASP A 238 3.77 17.64 -0.75
C ASP A 238 4.46 18.99 -1.02
N LEU A 239 4.84 19.23 -2.28
CA LEU A 239 5.34 20.52 -2.73
C LEU A 239 4.72 20.90 -4.07
N GLY A 240 4.17 22.11 -4.13
CA GLY A 240 3.60 22.69 -5.34
C GLY A 240 4.05 24.13 -5.53
N GLY A 241 4.03 24.61 -6.77
CA GLY A 241 4.34 26.00 -7.05
C GLY A 241 4.18 26.40 -8.50
N ASN A 242 4.19 27.70 -8.74
CA ASN A 242 4.22 28.30 -10.06
C ASN A 242 5.05 29.58 -10.05
N ARG A 243 5.54 29.95 -11.24
CA ARG A 243 6.22 31.22 -11.46
C ARG A 243 5.85 31.74 -12.85
N THR A 244 5.42 32.99 -12.91
CA THR A 244 5.16 33.69 -14.18
C THR A 244 6.04 34.91 -14.26
N LYS A 245 6.51 35.25 -15.46
CA LYS A 245 7.28 36.46 -15.73
C LYS A 245 6.70 37.17 -16.96
N GLY A 246 6.60 38.50 -16.91
CA GLY A 246 6.11 39.27 -18.06
C GLY A 246 5.43 40.56 -17.64
N ASN A 247 4.19 40.77 -18.07
CA ASN A 247 3.39 41.94 -17.69
C ASN A 247 3.08 41.99 -16.18
N THR A 248 3.11 40.82 -15.53
CA THR A 248 2.96 40.65 -14.09
C THR A 248 3.87 39.51 -13.67
N ASP A 249 4.69 39.76 -12.67
CA ASP A 249 5.60 38.75 -12.11
C ASP A 249 4.91 38.09 -10.92
N THR A 250 4.55 36.81 -11.06
CA THR A 250 3.86 36.06 -9.99
C THR A 250 4.70 34.89 -9.51
N THR A 251 4.63 34.61 -8.21
CA THR A 251 5.22 33.42 -7.59
C THR A 251 4.22 32.85 -6.62
N ALA A 252 3.99 31.54 -6.66
CA ALA A 252 3.21 30.84 -5.65
C ALA A 252 3.91 29.56 -5.25
N VAL A 253 3.90 29.25 -3.96
CA VAL A 253 4.46 28.04 -3.36
C VAL A 253 3.48 27.51 -2.32
N ASN A 254 3.25 26.20 -2.35
CA ASN A 254 2.52 25.49 -1.31
C ASN A 254 3.33 24.27 -0.87
N ALA A 255 3.36 24.02 0.43
CA ALA A 255 3.97 22.83 1.01
C ALA A 255 3.03 22.25 2.07
N SER A 256 2.92 20.93 2.12
CA SER A 256 2.19 20.26 3.19
C SER A 256 2.83 18.94 3.61
N THR A 257 2.55 18.52 4.83
CA THR A 257 2.94 17.22 5.34
C THR A 257 1.82 16.69 6.22
N ASP A 258 1.53 15.40 6.09
CA ASP A 258 0.61 14.68 6.97
C ASP A 258 1.32 13.43 7.48
N ASN A 259 1.46 13.33 8.80
CA ASN A 259 2.16 12.21 9.44
C ASN A 259 1.26 11.60 10.52
N THR A 260 1.24 10.29 10.55
CA THR A 260 0.56 9.49 11.57
C THR A 260 1.54 8.48 12.10
N ILE A 261 1.60 8.37 13.41
CA ILE A 261 2.35 7.34 14.12
C ILE A 261 1.38 6.60 15.02
N TRP A 262 1.40 5.27 15.05
CA TRP A 262 0.45 4.53 15.86
C TRP A 262 1.00 3.22 16.41
N THR A 263 0.46 2.84 17.55
CA THR A 263 0.56 1.51 18.15
C THR A 263 -0.86 0.95 18.28
N GLU A 264 -1.04 -0.17 18.98
CA GLU A 264 -2.37 -0.77 19.16
C GLU A 264 -3.41 0.18 19.78
N ARG A 265 -3.01 1.02 20.74
CA ARG A 265 -3.93 1.89 21.47
C ARG A 265 -3.67 3.39 21.32
N HIS A 266 -2.60 3.76 20.65
CA HIS A 266 -2.14 5.15 20.60
C HIS A 266 -1.97 5.57 19.16
N ARG A 267 -2.48 6.74 18.80
CA ARG A 267 -2.25 7.35 17.48
C ARG A 267 -1.86 8.81 17.62
N GLY A 268 -0.66 9.16 17.19
CA GLY A 268 -0.17 10.53 17.08
C GLY A 268 -0.36 11.06 15.67
N LEU A 269 -0.73 12.33 15.54
CA LEU A 269 -0.91 13.06 14.29
C LEU A 269 -0.04 14.32 14.28
N LEU A 270 0.66 14.54 13.17
CA LEU A 270 1.40 15.77 12.90
C LEU A 270 1.12 16.21 11.46
N ASN A 271 0.36 17.30 11.32
CA ASN A 271 0.09 17.93 10.02
C ASN A 271 0.69 19.34 9.97
N GLY A 272 1.20 19.71 8.80
CA GLY A 272 1.70 21.05 8.52
C GLY A 272 1.28 21.50 7.14
N LYS A 273 0.91 22.78 6.99
CA LYS A 273 0.64 23.42 5.70
C LYS A 273 1.23 24.82 5.68
N TYR A 274 1.83 25.18 4.56
CA TYR A 274 2.33 26.53 4.30
C TYR A 274 1.95 26.94 2.89
N ALA A 275 1.43 28.16 2.73
CA ALA A 275 1.16 28.75 1.43
C ALA A 275 1.69 30.17 1.37
N PHE A 276 2.41 30.47 0.29
CA PHE A 276 2.95 31.78 -0.03
C PHE A 276 2.61 32.12 -1.48
N ALA A 277 2.17 33.35 -1.72
CA ALA A 277 2.06 33.89 -3.07
C ALA A 277 2.41 35.37 -3.09
N SER A 278 2.99 35.82 -4.20
CA SER A 278 3.28 37.22 -4.49
C SER A 278 2.96 37.57 -5.94
N ALA A 279 2.64 38.85 -6.15
CA ALA A 279 2.49 39.48 -7.45
C ALA A 279 3.24 40.82 -7.43
N ASP A 280 4.14 41.03 -8.39
CA ASP A 280 4.95 42.24 -8.54
C ASP A 280 5.73 42.63 -7.26
N GLY A 281 6.22 41.63 -6.53
CA GLY A 281 6.97 41.80 -5.28
C GLY A 281 6.10 41.99 -4.03
N GLU A 282 4.80 42.21 -4.19
CA GLU A 282 3.85 42.31 -3.09
C GLU A 282 3.25 40.95 -2.76
N ASN A 283 3.14 40.64 -1.46
CA ASN A 283 2.51 39.39 -1.05
C ASN A 283 1.01 39.45 -1.36
N THR A 284 0.46 38.32 -1.81
CA THR A 284 -0.97 38.11 -2.05
C THR A 284 -1.52 36.95 -1.24
N ALA A 285 -0.67 36.03 -0.77
CA ALA A 285 -0.98 35.03 0.23
C ALA A 285 0.22 34.77 1.14
N LYS A 286 -0.02 34.61 2.44
CA LYS A 286 0.98 34.15 3.41
C LYS A 286 0.26 33.57 4.62
N ASN A 287 0.10 32.25 4.64
CA ASN A 287 -0.54 31.53 5.73
C ASN A 287 0.21 30.25 6.08
N ALA A 288 0.10 29.85 7.33
CA ALA A 288 0.69 28.64 7.87
C ALA A 288 -0.30 27.99 8.84
N ARG A 289 -0.39 26.66 8.81
CA ARG A 289 -1.23 25.89 9.72
C ARG A 289 -0.50 24.66 10.20
N GLY A 290 -0.68 24.32 11.48
CA GLY A 290 -0.10 23.15 12.11
C GLY A 290 -1.15 22.43 12.94
N THR A 291 -1.12 21.10 12.94
CA THR A 291 -1.95 20.28 13.84
C THR A 291 -1.07 19.27 14.55
N LEU A 292 -1.19 19.23 15.86
CA LEU A 292 -0.71 18.14 16.70
C LEU A 292 -1.93 17.39 17.22
N GLY A 293 -1.90 16.07 17.15
CA GLY A 293 -3.00 15.25 17.62
C GLY A 293 -2.55 14.00 18.32
N TYR A 294 -3.37 13.57 19.27
CA TYR A 294 -3.19 12.33 19.99
C TYR A 294 -4.55 11.69 20.25
N ASP A 295 -4.70 10.44 19.80
CA ASP A 295 -5.85 9.60 20.05
C ASP A 295 -5.44 8.43 20.94
N TYR A 296 -6.24 8.17 21.97
CA TYR A 296 -6.18 6.96 22.80
C TYR A 296 -7.40 6.09 22.53
N PHE A 297 -7.18 4.89 21.99
CA PHE A 297 -8.23 3.94 21.64
C PHE A 297 -8.61 3.09 22.86
N PHE A 298 -9.87 3.21 23.28
CA PHE A 298 -10.46 2.33 24.29
C PHE A 298 -10.70 0.93 23.74
N ASN A 299 -10.99 0.86 22.44
CA ASN A 299 -11.08 -0.34 21.61
C ASN A 299 -10.80 0.06 20.16
N LYS A 300 -10.85 -0.89 19.21
CA LYS A 300 -10.56 -0.63 17.78
C LYS A 300 -11.41 0.48 17.12
N ARG A 301 -12.51 0.91 17.74
CA ARG A 301 -13.43 1.90 17.16
C ARG A 301 -13.55 3.18 17.98
N LEU A 302 -13.68 3.08 19.30
CA LEU A 302 -13.90 4.23 20.17
C LEU A 302 -12.58 4.77 20.70
N PHE A 303 -12.35 6.07 20.55
CA PHE A 303 -11.15 6.73 21.05
C PHE A 303 -11.48 8.07 21.74
N ALA A 304 -10.64 8.46 22.69
CA ALA A 304 -10.56 9.84 23.17
C ALA A 304 -9.44 10.55 22.43
N ASN A 305 -9.65 11.81 22.06
CA ASN A 305 -8.67 12.60 21.31
C ASN A 305 -8.34 13.92 21.99
N SER A 306 -7.12 14.38 21.75
CA SER A 306 -6.64 15.72 22.06
C SER A 306 -6.02 16.31 20.80
N TYR A 307 -6.41 17.53 20.42
CA TYR A 307 -5.85 18.24 19.28
C TYR A 307 -5.40 19.65 19.67
N GLU A 308 -4.25 20.06 19.15
CA GLU A 308 -3.79 21.44 19.13
C GLU A 308 -3.70 21.89 17.67
N PHE A 309 -4.51 22.90 17.31
CA PHE A 309 -4.55 23.44 15.96
C PHE A 309 -4.10 24.91 15.95
N LEU A 310 -3.02 25.17 15.22
CA LEU A 310 -2.38 26.47 15.11
C LEU A 310 -2.60 27.04 13.71
N GLU A 311 -3.03 28.29 13.63
CA GLU A 311 -3.19 29.02 12.37
C GLU A 311 -2.50 30.40 12.43
N TYR A 312 -1.87 30.78 11.32
CA TYR A 312 -1.39 32.12 11.02
C TYR A 312 -1.87 32.50 9.62
N ASP A 313 -2.41 33.70 9.45
CA ASP A 313 -2.87 34.18 8.15
C ASP A 313 -2.75 35.71 8.04
N LYS A 314 -1.77 36.18 7.27
CA LYS A 314 -1.51 37.62 7.09
C LYS A 314 -2.72 38.34 6.49
N PHE A 315 -3.43 37.73 5.54
CA PHE A 315 -4.49 38.42 4.81
C PHE A 315 -5.82 38.43 5.55
N GLN A 316 -6.01 37.49 6.48
CA GLN A 316 -7.08 37.55 7.47
C GLN A 316 -6.74 38.43 8.69
N GLY A 317 -5.54 39.02 8.75
CA GLY A 317 -5.09 39.81 9.90
C GLY A 317 -4.86 38.98 11.16
N LEU A 318 -4.66 37.66 11.00
CA LEU A 318 -4.54 36.70 12.09
C LEU A 318 -3.08 36.42 12.41
N ASP A 319 -2.59 36.93 13.54
CA ASP A 319 -1.24 36.69 14.02
C ASP A 319 -1.10 35.29 14.64
N LEU A 320 -2.14 34.82 15.33
CA LEU A 320 -2.20 33.47 15.86
C LEU A 320 -3.65 33.11 16.18
N ARG A 321 -4.06 31.91 15.76
CA ARG A 321 -5.16 31.19 16.41
C ARG A 321 -4.63 29.87 16.93
N SER A 322 -4.83 29.61 18.21
CA SER A 322 -4.60 28.31 18.85
C SER A 322 -5.95 27.75 19.25
N THR A 323 -6.22 26.52 18.85
CA THR A 323 -7.43 25.78 19.23
C THR A 323 -7.01 24.48 19.89
N THR A 324 -7.20 24.41 21.21
CA THR A 324 -6.97 23.22 22.01
C THR A 324 -8.29 22.50 22.21
N SER A 325 -8.42 21.27 21.73
CA SER A 325 -9.65 20.48 21.82
C SER A 325 -9.42 19.15 22.51
N LEU A 326 -10.40 18.75 23.32
CA LEU A 326 -10.51 17.41 23.88
C LEU A 326 -11.84 16.83 23.41
N GLY A 327 -11.86 15.57 22.99
CA GLY A 327 -13.06 14.98 22.42
C GLY A 327 -13.11 13.47 22.49
N LEU A 328 -14.23 12.95 22.00
CA LEU A 328 -14.43 11.55 21.71
C LEU A 328 -14.59 11.38 20.21
N GLY A 329 -14.06 10.30 19.68
CA GLY A 329 -14.18 9.94 18.28
C GLY A 329 -14.48 8.48 18.06
N TYR A 330 -14.93 8.19 16.85
CA TYR A 330 -15.31 6.87 16.40
C TYR A 330 -14.66 6.58 15.04
N GLN A 331 -13.96 5.45 14.96
CA GLN A 331 -13.40 4.89 13.74
C GLN A 331 -14.45 3.95 13.13
N PHE A 332 -15.09 4.41 12.06
CA PHE A 332 -16.15 3.69 11.36
C PHE A 332 -15.59 2.59 10.46
N PHE A 333 -14.49 2.89 9.76
CA PHE A 333 -13.75 1.96 8.91
C PHE A 333 -12.26 2.14 9.15
N ASP A 334 -11.51 1.04 9.27
CA ASP A 334 -10.05 1.08 9.45
C ASP A 334 -9.41 -0.08 8.69
N THR A 335 -9.13 0.14 7.41
CA THR A 335 -8.47 -0.81 6.52
C THR A 335 -7.44 -0.09 5.68
N PRO A 336 -6.44 -0.77 5.11
CA PRO A 336 -5.44 -0.14 4.25
C PRO A 336 -6.04 0.64 3.06
N SER A 337 -7.20 0.20 2.53
CA SER A 337 -7.86 0.80 1.38
C SER A 337 -9.04 1.72 1.72
N HIS A 338 -9.49 1.76 2.98
CA HIS A 338 -10.64 2.55 3.41
C HIS A 338 -10.53 2.89 4.89
N SER A 339 -10.46 4.18 5.19
CA SER A 339 -10.49 4.71 6.55
C SER A 339 -11.57 5.78 6.65
N LEU A 340 -12.34 5.76 7.73
CA LEU A 340 -13.30 6.81 8.08
C LEU A 340 -13.33 6.98 9.58
N SER A 341 -13.09 8.20 10.04
CA SER A 341 -13.24 8.57 11.44
C SER A 341 -13.97 9.90 11.59
N GLY A 342 -14.66 10.05 12.72
CA GLY A 342 -15.25 11.32 13.13
C GLY A 342 -15.02 11.56 14.60
N SER A 343 -14.91 12.83 15.01
CA SER A 343 -14.74 13.23 16.41
C SER A 343 -15.54 14.47 16.72
N ILE A 344 -15.91 14.62 18.00
CA ILE A 344 -16.59 15.80 18.53
C ILE A 344 -16.16 16.04 19.97
N GLY A 345 -16.07 17.31 20.36
CA GLY A 345 -15.74 17.67 21.73
C GLY A 345 -15.67 19.17 21.97
N PRO A 346 -15.50 19.60 23.23
CA PRO A 346 -15.20 20.99 23.53
C PRO A 346 -13.80 21.39 23.04
N ALA A 347 -13.64 22.69 22.84
CA ALA A 347 -12.38 23.32 22.55
C ALA A 347 -12.29 24.69 23.23
N PHE A 348 -11.07 25.08 23.56
CA PHE A 348 -10.71 26.43 23.94
C PHE A 348 -9.95 27.07 22.78
N VAL A 349 -10.38 28.26 22.38
CA VAL A 349 -9.79 28.96 21.24
C VAL A 349 -9.22 30.28 21.71
N TYR A 350 -7.94 30.48 21.47
CA TYR A 350 -7.24 31.74 21.64
C TYR A 350 -6.96 32.34 20.27
N GLU A 351 -7.41 33.56 20.01
CA GLU A 351 -7.10 34.27 18.77
C GLU A 351 -6.46 35.60 19.07
N LYS A 352 -5.47 35.96 18.25
CA LYS A 352 -4.83 37.26 18.24
C LYS A 352 -4.88 37.81 16.82
N PHE A 353 -5.62 38.88 16.64
CA PHE A 353 -5.70 39.65 15.42
C PHE A 353 -4.84 40.91 15.52
N GLN A 354 -4.42 41.43 14.36
CA GLN A 354 -3.57 42.61 14.27
C GLN A 354 -4.29 43.89 14.68
N GLU A 355 -5.60 44.00 14.38
CA GLU A 355 -6.36 45.24 14.58
C GLU A 355 -7.32 45.16 15.77
N THR A 356 -8.05 44.05 15.95
CA THR A 356 -9.10 43.92 16.99
C THR A 356 -8.62 43.32 18.31
N GLY A 357 -7.35 42.90 18.41
CA GLY A 357 -6.76 42.42 19.65
C GLY A 357 -6.95 40.92 19.87
N THR A 358 -7.30 40.52 21.10
CA THR A 358 -7.30 39.11 21.52
C THR A 358 -8.67 38.63 21.96
N THR A 359 -9.09 37.47 21.47
CA THR A 359 -10.32 36.78 21.86
C THR A 359 -9.99 35.43 22.51
N LYS A 360 -10.87 35.00 23.43
CA LYS A 360 -10.79 33.71 24.11
C LYS A 360 -12.19 33.12 24.17
N THR A 361 -12.43 32.00 23.49
CA THR A 361 -13.78 31.44 23.35
C THR A 361 -13.83 29.97 23.76
N VAL A 362 -15.00 29.58 24.29
CA VAL A 362 -15.34 28.16 24.44
C VAL A 362 -16.14 27.76 23.21
N THR A 363 -15.72 26.65 22.60
CA THR A 363 -16.11 26.29 21.25
C THR A 363 -16.46 24.81 21.20
N ALA A 364 -17.53 24.44 20.50
CA ALA A 364 -17.75 23.05 20.11
C ALA A 364 -16.93 22.75 18.84
N ALA A 365 -16.12 21.70 18.87
CA ALA A 365 -15.27 21.28 17.77
C ALA A 365 -15.69 19.90 17.24
N TRP A 366 -15.56 19.69 15.94
CA TRP A 366 -15.71 18.37 15.33
C TRP A 366 -14.74 18.17 14.18
N GLY A 367 -14.42 16.91 13.91
CA GLY A 367 -13.53 16.49 12.83
C GLY A 367 -14.12 15.32 12.05
N VAL A 368 -13.81 15.25 10.75
CA VAL A 368 -14.05 14.08 9.91
C VAL A 368 -12.80 13.85 9.07
N ASP A 369 -12.32 12.61 9.05
CA ASP A 369 -11.21 12.19 8.20
C ASP A 369 -11.62 10.92 7.44
N TRP A 370 -11.58 10.99 6.12
CA TRP A 370 -11.95 9.91 5.22
C TRP A 370 -10.89 9.73 4.15
N GLU A 371 -10.45 8.50 3.93
CA GLU A 371 -9.57 8.10 2.84
C GLU A 371 -10.11 6.83 2.19
N TYR A 372 -10.05 6.74 0.86
CA TYR A 372 -10.52 5.59 0.10
C TYR A 372 -9.67 5.36 -1.15
N ASP A 373 -9.25 4.12 -1.37
CA ASP A 373 -8.56 3.70 -2.59
C ASP A 373 -9.58 3.46 -3.70
N LEU A 374 -9.84 4.50 -4.49
CA LEU A 374 -10.73 4.45 -5.66
C LEU A 374 -10.23 3.47 -6.72
N ILE A 375 -8.92 3.44 -6.94
CA ILE A 375 -8.25 2.41 -7.73
C ILE A 375 -7.07 1.92 -6.89
N SER A 376 -7.11 0.65 -6.51
CA SER A 376 -6.09 0.03 -5.67
C SER A 376 -4.67 0.32 -6.19
N ASP A 377 -3.80 0.76 -5.29
CA ASP A 377 -2.41 1.14 -5.54
C ASP A 377 -2.19 2.22 -6.62
N ARG A 378 -3.22 2.96 -7.03
CA ARG A 378 -3.09 4.00 -8.08
C ARG A 378 -3.74 5.32 -7.73
N ILE A 379 -4.98 5.29 -7.24
CA ILE A 379 -5.75 6.50 -6.96
C ILE A 379 -6.38 6.39 -5.58
N ARG A 380 -5.92 7.24 -4.66
CA ARG A 380 -6.53 7.44 -3.35
C ARG A 380 -7.26 8.77 -3.33
N VAL A 381 -8.54 8.75 -2.97
CA VAL A 381 -9.33 9.96 -2.71
C VAL A 381 -9.45 10.17 -1.21
N TYR A 382 -9.58 11.42 -0.79
CA TYR A 382 -9.72 11.75 0.62
C TYR A 382 -10.60 12.97 0.83
N HIS A 383 -11.20 13.06 2.02
CA HIS A 383 -11.92 14.22 2.53
C HIS A 383 -11.54 14.43 3.99
N ARG A 384 -11.10 15.64 4.33
CA ARG A 384 -10.71 16.03 5.69
C ARG A 384 -11.41 17.30 6.08
N GLN A 385 -11.98 17.32 7.27
CA GLN A 385 -12.81 18.42 7.73
C GLN A 385 -12.57 18.72 9.19
N LYS A 386 -12.55 20.01 9.51
CA LYS A 386 -12.56 20.55 10.88
C LYS A 386 -13.60 21.64 10.98
N GLY A 387 -14.45 21.56 12.01
CA GLY A 387 -15.46 22.57 12.27
C GLY A 387 -15.43 23.03 13.73
N PHE A 388 -15.77 24.30 13.92
CA PHE A 388 -15.72 24.99 15.20
C PHE A 388 -16.92 25.92 15.33
N ARG A 389 -17.67 25.81 16.42
CA ARG A 389 -18.79 26.71 16.74
C ARG A 389 -18.61 27.31 18.12
N ASP A 390 -18.37 28.62 18.18
CA ASP A 390 -18.25 29.33 19.44
C ASP A 390 -19.60 29.36 20.16
N LEU A 391 -19.59 29.14 21.48
CA LEU A 391 -20.77 28.90 22.29
C LEU A 391 -21.28 30.16 23.02
N GLY A 392 -20.85 31.36 22.61
CA GLY A 392 -21.22 32.63 23.26
C GLY A 392 -20.32 33.01 24.44
N VAL A 393 -19.63 32.06 25.06
CA VAL A 393 -18.63 32.33 26.10
C VAL A 393 -17.41 32.99 25.47
N GLY A 394 -17.09 34.21 25.90
CA GLY A 394 -16.08 35.06 25.26
C GLY A 394 -16.65 36.03 24.23
N GLY A 395 -17.99 36.15 24.12
CA GLY A 395 -18.65 37.17 23.30
C GLY A 395 -18.79 36.82 21.81
N SER A 396 -18.39 35.62 21.39
CA SER A 396 -18.45 35.16 20.00
C SER A 396 -19.44 34.01 19.82
N THR A 397 -20.11 33.97 18.67
CA THR A 397 -20.90 32.82 18.20
C THR A 397 -20.44 32.33 16.82
N ALA A 398 -19.19 32.67 16.45
CA ALA A 398 -18.62 32.39 15.15
C ALA A 398 -18.67 30.89 14.80
N LEU A 399 -18.98 30.61 13.55
CA LEU A 399 -18.87 29.30 12.91
C LEU A 399 -17.66 29.33 11.98
N ARG A 400 -16.68 28.48 12.27
CA ARG A 400 -15.52 28.24 11.41
C ARG A 400 -15.55 26.82 10.87
N TRP A 401 -15.23 26.67 9.60
CA TRP A 401 -15.24 25.40 8.89
C TRP A 401 -14.07 25.35 7.92
N THR A 402 -13.32 24.25 7.92
CA THR A 402 -12.30 23.95 6.92
C THR A 402 -12.55 22.56 6.39
N SER A 403 -12.63 22.42 5.06
CA SER A 403 -12.67 21.12 4.38
C SER A 403 -11.64 21.08 3.26
N GLU A 404 -10.90 19.99 3.17
CA GLU A 404 -10.04 19.67 2.03
C GLU A 404 -10.45 18.32 1.47
N GLN A 405 -10.75 18.29 0.18
CA GLN A 405 -11.02 17.09 -0.57
C GLN A 405 -10.02 16.98 -1.71
N GLY A 406 -9.51 15.79 -1.96
CA GLY A 406 -8.48 15.61 -2.98
C GLY A 406 -8.28 14.19 -3.43
N ALA A 407 -7.45 14.06 -4.47
CA ALA A 407 -6.98 12.80 -5.00
C ALA A 407 -5.44 12.80 -5.00
N ARG A 408 -4.86 11.68 -4.59
CA ARG A 408 -3.44 11.34 -4.75
C ARG A 408 -3.35 10.28 -5.84
N ILE A 409 -2.68 10.61 -6.95
CA ILE A 409 -2.54 9.77 -8.13
C ILE A 409 -1.09 9.30 -8.19
N LYS A 410 -0.84 8.01 -7.94
CA LYS A 410 0.50 7.43 -7.97
C LYS A 410 1.12 7.58 -9.36
N VAL A 411 2.31 8.14 -9.42
CA VAL A 411 3.07 8.35 -10.66
C VAL A 411 4.12 7.26 -10.82
N TYR A 412 4.97 7.08 -9.82
CA TYR A 412 6.04 6.08 -9.83
C TYR A 412 6.55 5.83 -8.41
N GLY A 413 6.69 4.55 -8.02
CA GLY A 413 7.14 4.18 -6.68
C GLY A 413 6.30 4.89 -5.61
N LYS A 414 6.96 5.69 -4.75
CA LYS A 414 6.34 6.47 -3.68
C LYS A 414 5.96 7.91 -4.08
N LEU A 415 6.11 8.28 -5.36
CA LEU A 415 5.76 9.60 -5.88
C LEU A 415 4.32 9.62 -6.39
N TYR A 416 3.59 10.67 -6.06
CA TYR A 416 2.22 10.88 -6.52
C TYR A 416 1.96 12.35 -6.92
N LEU A 417 0.99 12.56 -7.79
CA LEU A 417 0.39 13.87 -8.06
C LEU A 417 -0.80 14.08 -7.12
N LYS A 418 -0.81 15.20 -6.41
CA LYS A 418 -1.94 15.66 -5.58
C LYS A 418 -2.75 16.69 -6.34
N VAL A 419 -4.06 16.46 -6.40
CA VAL A 419 -5.05 17.44 -6.86
C VAL A 419 -6.07 17.60 -5.75
N ALA A 420 -6.17 18.79 -5.17
CA ALA A 420 -7.06 19.03 -4.05
C ALA A 420 -7.79 20.37 -4.16
N PHE A 421 -8.96 20.43 -3.54
CA PHE A 421 -9.75 21.63 -3.34
C PHE A 421 -9.93 21.83 -1.84
N GLU A 422 -9.58 23.01 -1.35
CA GLU A 422 -9.79 23.43 0.02
C GLU A 422 -10.80 24.57 0.10
N TYR A 423 -11.76 24.44 1.01
CA TYR A 423 -12.75 25.45 1.33
C TYR A 423 -12.64 25.82 2.81
N ARG A 424 -12.43 27.11 3.09
CA ARG A 424 -12.41 27.68 4.43
C ARG A 424 -13.57 28.66 4.56
N TYR A 425 -14.27 28.61 5.69
CA TYR A 425 -15.35 29.52 6.01
C TYR A 425 -15.21 30.04 7.45
N ASN A 426 -15.42 31.33 7.64
CA ASN A 426 -15.57 31.99 8.93
C ASN A 426 -16.80 32.91 8.87
N SER A 427 -17.79 32.67 9.72
CA SER A 427 -19.01 33.50 9.74
C SER A 427 -18.77 34.91 10.28
N ASP A 428 -17.71 35.10 11.05
CA ASP A 428 -17.34 36.33 11.73
C ASP A 428 -15.85 36.65 11.53
N PRO A 429 -15.45 37.06 10.31
CA PRO A 429 -14.07 37.44 10.03
C PRO A 429 -13.81 38.90 10.45
N GLU A 430 -12.53 39.30 10.52
CA GLU A 430 -12.14 40.70 10.75
C GLU A 430 -12.88 41.66 9.78
N PRO A 431 -13.17 42.91 10.21
CA PRO A 431 -13.80 43.91 9.36
C PRO A 431 -13.10 44.05 8.00
N GLY A 432 -13.90 44.08 6.92
CA GLY A 432 -13.38 44.18 5.56
C GLY A 432 -12.82 42.88 4.96
N LYS A 433 -12.85 41.76 5.68
CA LYS A 433 -12.43 40.44 5.16
C LYS A 433 -13.62 39.62 4.66
N LYS A 434 -13.34 38.68 3.74
CA LYS A 434 -14.34 37.75 3.20
C LYS A 434 -14.63 36.63 4.19
N LYS A 435 -15.84 36.08 4.13
CA LYS A 435 -16.26 34.94 4.95
C LYS A 435 -15.75 33.60 4.44
N SER A 436 -15.36 33.50 3.17
CA SER A 436 -14.95 32.23 2.57
C SER A 436 -13.72 32.40 1.69
N ASP A 437 -12.83 31.40 1.76
CA ASP A 437 -11.65 31.26 0.92
C ASP A 437 -11.69 29.90 0.23
N GLU A 438 -11.38 29.89 -1.07
CA GLU A 438 -11.33 28.71 -1.92
C GLU A 438 -9.93 28.56 -2.49
N THR A 439 -9.35 27.37 -2.39
CA THR A 439 -8.00 27.11 -2.90
C THR A 439 -7.97 25.82 -3.69
N PHE A 440 -7.48 25.89 -4.94
CA PHE A 440 -7.13 24.72 -5.73
C PHE A 440 -5.63 24.45 -5.59
N ILE A 441 -5.28 23.22 -5.25
CA ILE A 441 -3.93 22.79 -4.94
C ILE A 441 -3.49 21.73 -5.94
N TRP A 442 -2.33 21.98 -6.55
CA TRP A 442 -1.59 21.02 -7.36
C TRP A 442 -0.21 20.88 -6.74
N ALA A 443 0.18 19.65 -6.41
CA ALA A 443 1.47 19.38 -5.80
C ALA A 443 2.01 18.01 -6.23
N LEU A 444 3.34 17.90 -6.27
CA LEU A 444 3.99 16.60 -6.31
C LEU A 444 4.23 16.17 -4.86
N GLY A 445 3.88 14.94 -4.53
CA GLY A 445 4.04 14.38 -3.19
C GLY A 445 4.89 13.12 -3.17
N TYR A 446 5.50 12.88 -2.02
CA TYR A 446 6.22 11.65 -1.71
C TYR A 446 5.63 11.04 -0.43
N GLU A 447 5.20 9.79 -0.48
CA GLU A 447 4.70 9.03 0.67
C GLU A 447 5.76 8.10 1.24
N PHE A 448 5.71 7.86 2.55
CA PHE A 448 6.56 6.89 3.23
C PHE A 448 5.80 6.23 4.38
N SER A 449 6.09 4.95 4.63
CA SER A 449 5.48 4.17 5.70
C SER A 449 6.40 3.03 6.13
N SER A 450 6.18 2.54 7.36
CA SER A 450 6.76 1.30 7.90
C SER A 450 5.96 0.07 7.55
#